data_AF-A0A7X3IFQ7-F1
#
_entry.id   AF-A0A7X3IFQ7-F1
#
_cell.length_a   1.000
_cell.length_b   1.000
_cell.length_c   1.000
_cell.angle_alpha   90.00
_cell.angle_beta   90.00
_cell.angle_gamma   90.00
#
_symmetry.space_group_name_H-M   'P 1'
#
loop_
_entity.id
_entity.type
_entity.pdbx_description
1 polymer ?
#
loop_
_entity_poly.entity_id
_entity_poly.type
_entity_poly.pdbx_seq_one_letter_code
_entity_poly.pdbx_strand_id
1 'polypeptide(L)'
;MSHDLEFYAISVRIDSENFRDYWNLSVDGKEIMKNIHCMKYDEGLYFQVAHPILAGKEIVFEFNAVDGKARNIEVMFHFLTEPDIDLQSFGTTDLGSYPDPLPEIPDEEVPPSSEGGGVVLPVQWNLFKEVKDAEKWAANLGVKCEFGSNIDAANYVTEAIALLFNTCDGFAGMVAKYQLNINIKNGNGANGYFNPPANEVVVSKTYDFKHATEIARMEYDTHQKSSPNRLRTVIHEIGHWLHYHNVGASLFYQYSDLDPDAYGNQTILSKSDENYVANNLCQYATKWFPIELMPEVFTAKITGVSVDPKIWEWYEQYGGYQCSGW
;
A
#
# COMPACT_ATOMS: atom_id res chain seq x y z
N MET A 1 6.04 -46.93 -15.54
CA MET A 1 5.25 -46.47 -14.39
C MET A 1 5.03 -44.99 -14.61
N SER A 2 3.80 -44.51 -14.51
CA SER A 2 3.47 -43.09 -14.66
C SER A 2 3.89 -42.44 -13.35
N HIS A 3 5.08 -41.86 -13.28
CA HIS A 3 5.48 -41.10 -12.10
C HIS A 3 4.88 -39.71 -12.25
N ASP A 4 3.58 -39.63 -11.98
CA ASP A 4 2.85 -38.38 -11.91
C ASP A 4 3.13 -37.79 -10.53
N LEU A 5 3.75 -36.61 -10.50
CA LEU A 5 4.04 -35.86 -9.29
C LEU A 5 2.99 -34.76 -9.14
N GLU A 6 2.69 -34.35 -7.91
CA GLU A 6 1.88 -33.15 -7.70
C GLU A 6 2.78 -32.01 -7.22
N PHE A 7 2.86 -30.95 -8.01
CA PHE A 7 3.51 -29.71 -7.61
C PHE A 7 2.56 -28.89 -6.76
N TYR A 8 2.78 -28.92 -5.45
CA TYR A 8 1.78 -28.45 -4.52
C TYR A 8 2.01 -27.00 -4.08
N ALA A 9 3.26 -26.56 -4.01
CA ALA A 9 3.58 -25.18 -3.64
C ALA A 9 4.95 -24.71 -4.13
N ILE A 10 5.13 -23.39 -4.14
CA ILE A 10 6.42 -22.74 -4.38
C ILE A 10 6.67 -21.68 -3.32
N SER A 11 7.91 -21.57 -2.87
CA SER A 11 8.36 -20.47 -2.02
C SER A 11 9.41 -19.66 -2.74
N VAL A 12 9.31 -18.34 -2.65
CA VAL A 12 10.18 -17.42 -3.38
C VAL A 12 10.65 -16.28 -2.48
N ARG A 13 11.92 -15.92 -2.58
CA ARG A 13 12.51 -14.77 -1.90
C ARG A 13 13.41 -14.02 -2.86
N ILE A 14 13.51 -12.71 -2.64
CA ILE A 14 14.36 -11.85 -3.44
C ILE A 14 14.81 -10.63 -2.64
N ASP A 15 16.05 -10.21 -2.86
CA ASP A 15 16.60 -8.96 -2.33
C ASP A 15 16.44 -7.79 -3.32
N SER A 16 15.23 -7.54 -3.81
CA SER A 16 14.98 -6.46 -4.76
C SER A 16 14.19 -5.32 -4.16
N GLU A 17 14.83 -4.16 -3.99
CA GLU A 17 14.10 -2.94 -3.67
C GLU A 17 13.25 -2.43 -4.85
N ASN A 18 13.40 -3.00 -6.05
CA ASN A 18 12.68 -2.57 -7.24
C ASN A 18 11.37 -3.36 -7.40
N PHE A 19 10.27 -2.73 -7.03
CA PHE A 19 8.93 -3.30 -7.12
C PHE A 19 8.48 -3.67 -8.54
N ARG A 20 9.16 -3.17 -9.59
CA ARG A 20 8.87 -3.53 -10.97
C ARG A 20 9.39 -4.92 -11.31
N ASP A 21 10.31 -5.44 -10.52
CA ASP A 21 10.79 -6.80 -10.70
C ASP A 21 9.65 -7.79 -10.39
N TYR A 22 9.53 -8.82 -11.21
CA TYR A 22 8.42 -9.77 -11.09
C TYR A 22 8.82 -11.18 -11.48
N TRP A 23 7.97 -12.11 -11.07
CA TRP A 23 8.09 -13.53 -11.31
C TRP A 23 6.91 -14.06 -12.12
N ASN A 24 7.21 -14.97 -13.04
CA ASN A 24 6.22 -15.74 -13.78
C ASN A 24 6.47 -17.23 -13.57
N LEU A 25 5.40 -18.00 -13.37
CA LEU A 25 5.42 -19.45 -13.30
C LEU A 25 4.63 -20.02 -14.47
N SER A 26 5.27 -20.92 -15.22
CA SER A 26 4.57 -21.77 -16.19
C SER A 26 4.90 -23.24 -15.99
N VAL A 27 3.93 -24.10 -16.27
CA VAL A 27 4.07 -25.56 -16.26
C VAL A 27 3.63 -26.08 -17.62
N ASP A 28 4.50 -26.81 -18.30
CA ASP A 28 4.26 -27.32 -19.66
C ASP A 28 3.85 -26.22 -20.65
N GLY A 29 4.50 -25.05 -20.55
CA GLY A 29 4.20 -23.87 -21.37
C GLY A 29 2.86 -23.18 -21.04
N LYS A 30 2.10 -23.68 -20.06
CA LYS A 30 0.90 -23.02 -19.54
C LYS A 30 1.27 -22.12 -18.37
N GLU A 31 1.00 -20.83 -18.49
CA GLU A 31 1.17 -19.87 -17.39
C GLU A 31 0.20 -20.18 -16.24
N ILE A 32 0.75 -20.32 -15.04
CA ILE A 32 0.03 -20.65 -13.81
C ILE A 32 -0.03 -19.44 -12.89
N MET A 33 1.07 -18.68 -12.79
CA MET A 33 1.14 -17.41 -12.06
C MET A 33 1.91 -16.40 -12.91
N LYS A 34 1.51 -15.14 -12.83
CA LYS A 34 2.15 -14.05 -13.57
C LYS A 34 2.26 -12.80 -12.72
N ASN A 35 3.26 -11.99 -12.98
CA ASN A 35 3.49 -10.69 -12.33
C ASN A 35 3.43 -10.81 -10.80
N ILE A 36 4.09 -11.85 -10.26
CA ILE A 36 4.23 -11.98 -8.82
C ILE A 36 5.38 -11.07 -8.40
N HIS A 37 5.11 -10.07 -7.57
CA HIS A 37 6.14 -9.15 -7.07
C HIS A 37 6.48 -9.51 -5.62
N CYS A 38 7.78 -9.52 -5.31
CA CYS A 38 8.29 -9.67 -3.95
C CYS A 38 9.48 -8.71 -3.86
N MET A 39 9.55 -7.92 -2.80
CA MET A 39 10.53 -6.81 -2.71
C MET A 39 11.56 -7.01 -1.60
N LYS A 40 11.31 -7.94 -0.67
CA LYS A 40 12.21 -8.14 0.46
C LYS A 40 12.44 -9.61 0.68
N TYR A 41 13.68 -9.96 1.01
CA TYR A 41 14.07 -11.35 1.25
C TYR A 41 13.24 -11.95 2.41
N ASP A 42 12.93 -11.11 3.39
CA ASP A 42 12.16 -11.45 4.59
C ASP A 42 10.66 -11.62 4.32
N GLU A 43 10.14 -11.03 3.23
CA GLU A 43 8.72 -11.14 2.83
C GLU A 43 8.38 -12.58 2.43
N GLY A 44 9.35 -13.29 1.86
CA GLY A 44 9.29 -14.69 1.43
C GLY A 44 7.90 -15.25 1.16
N LEU A 45 7.45 -15.18 -0.09
CA LEU A 45 6.10 -15.57 -0.46
C LEU A 45 5.99 -17.08 -0.63
N TYR A 46 4.87 -17.64 -0.15
CA TYR A 46 4.51 -19.06 -0.29
C TYR A 46 3.21 -19.19 -1.06
N PHE A 47 3.24 -19.81 -2.23
CA PHE A 47 2.08 -19.99 -3.08
C PHE A 47 1.69 -21.47 -3.14
N GLN A 48 0.43 -21.78 -2.83
CA GLN A 48 -0.12 -23.10 -3.12
C GLN A 48 -0.56 -23.14 -4.59
N VAL A 49 -0.05 -24.14 -5.31
CA VAL A 49 -0.25 -24.28 -6.77
C VAL A 49 -1.07 -25.53 -7.10
N ALA A 50 -0.97 -26.59 -6.29
CA ALA A 50 -1.69 -27.86 -6.43
C ALA A 50 -1.93 -28.28 -7.89
N HIS A 51 -0.85 -28.63 -8.61
CA HIS A 51 -0.86 -28.90 -10.04
C HIS A 51 -0.28 -30.29 -10.36
N PRO A 52 -1.03 -31.17 -11.05
CA PRO A 52 -0.51 -32.46 -11.46
C PRO A 52 0.54 -32.27 -12.57
N ILE A 53 1.68 -32.96 -12.43
CA ILE A 53 2.80 -32.90 -13.36
C ILE A 53 3.08 -34.30 -13.88
N LEU A 54 2.84 -34.47 -15.18
CA LEU A 54 3.20 -35.69 -15.89
C LEU A 54 4.73 -35.76 -16.09
N ALA A 55 5.26 -36.98 -16.18
CA ALA A 55 6.67 -37.18 -16.49
C ALA A 55 7.09 -36.49 -17.81
N GLY A 56 8.24 -35.81 -17.79
CA GLY A 56 8.79 -35.10 -18.95
C GLY A 56 8.21 -33.70 -19.19
N LYS A 57 7.45 -33.15 -18.24
CA LYS A 57 6.95 -31.78 -18.27
C LYS A 57 7.92 -30.81 -17.58
N GLU A 58 8.02 -29.61 -18.13
CA GLU A 58 8.90 -28.56 -17.61
C GLU A 58 8.13 -27.61 -16.68
N ILE A 59 8.79 -27.22 -15.59
CA ILE A 59 8.35 -26.14 -14.71
C ILE A 59 9.33 -24.99 -14.93
N VAL A 60 8.83 -23.88 -15.47
CA VAL A 60 9.65 -22.69 -15.72
C VAL A 60 9.24 -21.62 -14.73
N PHE A 61 10.21 -21.20 -13.92
CA PHE A 61 10.06 -20.06 -13.05
C PHE A 61 11.01 -18.96 -13.50
N GLU A 62 10.44 -17.89 -14.04
CA GLU A 62 11.18 -16.82 -14.70
C GLU A 62 11.18 -15.58 -13.84
N PHE A 63 12.39 -15.13 -13.48
CA PHE A 63 12.59 -13.85 -12.82
C PHE A 63 12.92 -12.76 -13.83
N ASN A 64 12.20 -11.64 -13.76
CA ASN A 64 12.43 -10.48 -14.60
C ASN A 64 12.95 -9.30 -13.77
N ALA A 65 14.24 -9.00 -13.92
CA ALA A 65 14.85 -7.78 -13.38
C ALA A 65 14.70 -6.63 -14.38
N VAL A 66 13.85 -5.65 -14.08
CA VAL A 66 13.48 -4.59 -15.03
C VAL A 66 14.65 -3.64 -15.32
N ASP A 67 15.55 -3.46 -14.35
CA ASP A 67 16.76 -2.65 -14.53
C ASP A 67 17.96 -3.45 -15.07
N GLY A 68 17.77 -4.74 -15.35
CA GLY A 68 18.81 -5.64 -15.84
C GLY A 68 19.95 -5.90 -14.85
N LYS A 69 19.83 -5.47 -13.60
CA LYS A 69 20.83 -5.72 -12.56
C LYS A 69 20.60 -7.07 -11.90
N ALA A 70 21.68 -7.67 -11.41
CA ALA A 70 21.61 -8.92 -10.67
C ALA A 70 20.83 -8.77 -9.35
N ARG A 71 20.21 -9.87 -8.92
CA ARG A 71 19.51 -10.05 -7.63
C ARG A 71 19.88 -11.40 -7.04
N ASN A 72 19.87 -11.49 -5.73
CA ASN A 72 19.88 -12.75 -5.01
C ASN A 72 18.45 -13.25 -4.89
N ILE A 73 18.27 -14.47 -5.35
CA ILE A 73 16.97 -15.11 -5.36
C ILE A 73 17.04 -16.47 -4.68
N GLU A 74 15.99 -16.79 -3.93
CA GLU A 74 15.77 -18.13 -3.40
C GLU A 74 14.45 -18.66 -3.97
N VAL A 75 14.49 -19.86 -4.53
CA VAL A 75 13.31 -20.54 -5.07
C VAL A 75 13.28 -21.95 -4.52
N MET A 76 12.15 -22.32 -3.92
CA MET A 76 11.91 -23.64 -3.36
C MET A 76 10.65 -24.24 -3.98
N PHE A 77 10.81 -25.37 -4.65
CA PHE A 77 9.68 -26.13 -5.21
C PHE A 77 9.27 -27.22 -4.23
N HIS A 78 7.97 -27.33 -3.98
CA HIS A 78 7.42 -28.34 -3.08
C HIS A 78 6.55 -29.33 -3.86
N PHE A 79 6.92 -30.61 -3.78
CA PHE A 79 6.25 -31.71 -4.50
C PHE A 79 5.66 -32.73 -3.52
N LEU A 80 4.50 -33.28 -3.88
CA LEU A 80 3.98 -34.50 -3.27
C LEU A 80 4.30 -35.68 -4.18
N THR A 81 4.86 -36.73 -3.58
CA THR A 81 5.28 -37.95 -4.27
C THR A 81 4.63 -39.16 -3.61
N GLU A 82 4.67 -40.31 -4.28
CA GLU A 82 4.35 -41.57 -3.60
C GLU A 82 5.31 -41.81 -2.43
N PRO A 83 4.87 -42.53 -1.38
CA PRO A 83 5.76 -43.02 -0.34
C PRO A 83 6.94 -43.79 -0.97
N ASP A 84 8.14 -43.59 -0.44
CA ASP A 84 9.38 -44.26 -0.87
C ASP A 84 9.94 -43.84 -2.25
N ILE A 85 9.48 -42.71 -2.82
CA ILE A 85 10.13 -42.07 -3.97
C ILE A 85 11.02 -40.91 -3.49
N ASP A 86 12.34 -41.06 -3.67
CA ASP A 86 13.29 -39.97 -3.48
C ASP A 86 13.44 -39.15 -4.76
N LEU A 87 13.14 -37.85 -4.68
CA LEU A 87 13.42 -36.91 -5.76
C LEU A 87 14.92 -36.62 -5.82
N GLN A 88 15.53 -36.85 -6.98
CA GLN A 88 16.93 -36.51 -7.23
C GLN A 88 17.01 -35.30 -8.16
N SER A 89 17.67 -34.24 -7.69
CA SER A 89 18.00 -33.08 -8.51
C SER A 89 19.15 -33.45 -9.44
N PHE A 90 18.91 -33.40 -10.75
CA PHE A 90 19.94 -33.58 -11.78
C PHE A 90 20.22 -32.23 -12.44
N GLY A 91 21.21 -31.50 -11.92
CA GLY A 91 21.65 -30.23 -12.48
C GLY A 91 22.84 -29.66 -11.72
N THR A 92 23.73 -28.95 -12.42
CA THR A 92 24.77 -28.12 -11.81
C THR A 92 24.13 -26.84 -11.29
N THR A 93 24.04 -26.68 -9.97
CA THR A 93 23.76 -25.37 -9.36
C THR A 93 25.04 -24.55 -9.42
N ASP A 94 25.15 -23.62 -10.38
CA ASP A 94 26.23 -22.63 -10.39
C ASP A 94 25.92 -21.56 -9.34
N LEU A 95 26.31 -21.85 -8.10
CA LEU A 95 26.24 -20.92 -6.99
C LEU A 95 27.49 -20.02 -7.10
N GLY A 96 27.36 -18.91 -7.82
CA GLY A 96 28.37 -17.86 -7.86
C GLY A 96 28.83 -17.48 -6.45
N SER A 97 30.10 -17.13 -6.32
CA SER A 97 30.73 -16.82 -5.03
C SER A 97 30.18 -15.51 -4.45
N TYR A 98 29.52 -15.57 -3.30
CA TYR A 98 29.02 -14.37 -2.60
C TYR A 98 29.96 -13.96 -1.46
N PRO A 99 30.38 -12.68 -1.40
CA PRO A 99 30.93 -12.10 -0.18
C PRO A 99 29.83 -11.87 0.86
N ASP A 100 30.19 -12.00 2.14
CA ASP A 100 29.30 -11.72 3.28
C ASP A 100 28.63 -10.33 3.16
N PRO A 101 27.38 -10.17 3.66
CA PRO A 101 26.70 -8.89 3.66
C PRO A 101 27.51 -7.83 4.41
N LEU A 102 27.50 -6.60 3.89
CA LEU A 102 28.09 -5.45 4.57
C LEU A 102 27.36 -5.21 5.90
N PRO A 103 28.07 -4.76 6.96
CA PRO A 103 27.44 -4.42 8.22
C PRO A 103 26.39 -3.32 8.02
N GLU A 104 25.27 -3.46 8.74
CA GLU A 104 24.16 -2.52 8.73
C GLU A 104 24.65 -1.08 8.91
N ILE A 105 24.15 -0.20 8.04
CA ILE A 105 24.33 1.25 8.17
C ILE A 105 23.51 1.68 9.39
N PRO A 106 24.07 2.50 10.31
CA PRO A 106 23.34 2.92 11.50
C PRO A 106 22.07 3.69 11.12
N ASP A 107 20.96 3.38 11.80
CA ASP A 107 19.72 4.14 11.72
C ASP A 107 20.00 5.65 11.83
N GLU A 108 19.59 6.42 10.81
CA GLU A 108 19.56 7.87 10.92
C GLU A 108 18.62 8.28 12.07
N GLU A 109 19.09 9.28 12.84
CA GLU A 109 18.55 9.71 14.13
C GLU A 109 17.03 9.71 14.20
N VAL A 110 16.49 8.75 14.95
CA VAL A 110 15.14 8.82 15.51
C VAL A 110 15.08 10.13 16.32
N PRO A 111 14.20 11.09 15.97
CA PRO A 111 14.06 12.30 16.76
C PRO A 111 13.66 11.90 18.19
N PRO A 112 14.17 12.63 19.21
CA PRO A 112 13.96 12.25 20.60
C PRO A 112 12.47 12.13 20.88
N SER A 113 12.08 10.99 21.43
CA SER A 113 10.77 10.75 22.00
C SER A 113 10.42 11.91 22.93
N SER A 114 9.41 12.70 22.57
CA SER A 114 8.88 13.70 23.49
C SER A 114 8.15 12.95 24.61
N GLU A 115 8.79 12.86 25.77
CA GLU A 115 8.11 12.53 27.02
C GLU A 115 7.04 13.62 27.29
N GLY A 116 5.76 13.25 27.30
CA GLY A 116 4.72 14.14 27.82
C GLY A 116 3.31 13.90 27.28
N GLY A 117 2.57 12.98 27.91
CA GLY A 117 1.10 12.88 27.79
C GLY A 117 0.61 12.19 26.52
N GLY A 118 0.49 10.86 26.55
CA GLY A 118 -0.13 10.12 25.45
C GLY A 118 -1.56 10.60 25.17
N VAL A 119 -1.97 10.56 23.90
CA VAL A 119 -3.34 10.90 23.49
C VAL A 119 -4.33 9.99 24.24
N VAL A 120 -5.29 10.60 24.94
CA VAL A 120 -6.32 9.86 25.67
C VAL A 120 -7.42 9.45 24.70
N LEU A 121 -7.62 8.15 24.54
CA LEU A 121 -8.70 7.56 23.74
C LEU A 121 -9.92 7.22 24.61
N PRO A 122 -11.15 7.29 24.07
CA PRO A 122 -11.48 7.79 22.75
C PRO A 122 -11.35 9.32 22.68
N VAL A 123 -10.88 9.82 21.54
CA VAL A 123 -10.84 11.25 21.25
C VAL A 123 -12.28 11.75 21.10
N GLN A 124 -12.67 12.71 21.95
CA GLN A 124 -13.95 13.38 21.87
C GLN A 124 -13.90 14.51 20.84
N TRP A 125 -14.88 14.54 19.94
CA TRP A 125 -15.04 15.57 18.92
C TRP A 125 -16.46 16.13 18.90
N ASN A 126 -16.55 17.44 18.72
CA ASN A 126 -17.80 18.18 18.55
C ASN A 126 -17.56 19.31 17.53
N LEU A 127 -18.64 19.83 16.95
CA LEU A 127 -18.57 20.98 16.06
C LEU A 127 -17.95 22.21 16.76
N PHE A 128 -16.91 22.75 16.15
CA PHE A 128 -16.27 23.99 16.53
C PHE A 128 -17.01 25.19 15.95
N LYS A 129 -17.02 26.28 16.73
CA LYS A 129 -17.57 27.58 16.31
C LYS A 129 -16.51 28.53 15.78
N GLU A 130 -15.26 28.33 16.19
CA GLU A 130 -14.11 29.13 15.79
C GLU A 130 -12.98 28.23 15.28
N VAL A 131 -12.32 28.67 14.21
CA VAL A 131 -11.20 27.93 13.61
C VAL A 131 -10.06 27.73 14.61
N LYS A 132 -9.76 28.76 15.41
CA LYS A 132 -8.68 28.70 16.42
C LYS A 132 -8.90 27.61 17.46
N ASP A 133 -10.16 27.34 17.82
CA ASP A 133 -10.48 26.26 18.77
C ASP A 133 -10.23 24.89 18.13
N ALA A 134 -10.58 24.73 16.85
CA ALA A 134 -10.33 23.50 16.10
C ALA A 134 -8.81 23.25 15.91
N GLU A 135 -8.04 24.29 15.55
CA GLU A 135 -6.58 24.21 15.41
C GLU A 135 -5.91 23.87 16.74
N LYS A 136 -6.34 24.51 17.83
CA LYS A 136 -5.84 24.20 19.18
C LYS A 136 -6.18 22.77 19.59
N TRP A 137 -7.40 22.30 19.30
CA TRP A 137 -7.80 20.92 19.58
C TRP A 137 -6.93 19.92 18.81
N ALA A 138 -6.69 20.14 17.52
CA ALA A 138 -5.84 19.27 16.71
C ALA A 138 -4.39 19.28 17.20
N ALA A 139 -3.87 20.45 17.58
CA ALA A 139 -2.51 20.59 18.11
C ALA A 139 -2.31 19.80 19.42
N ASN A 140 -3.34 19.74 20.28
CA ASN A 140 -3.29 18.92 21.50
C ASN A 140 -3.22 17.41 21.20
N LEU A 141 -3.58 16.98 19.99
CA LEU A 141 -3.45 15.60 19.51
C LEU A 141 -2.14 15.37 18.74
N GLY A 142 -1.26 16.37 18.65
CA GLY A 142 -0.03 16.31 17.88
C GLY A 142 -0.20 16.56 16.38
N VAL A 143 -1.39 16.99 15.93
CA VAL A 143 -1.64 17.32 14.51
C VAL A 143 -1.60 18.83 14.31
N LYS A 144 -0.77 19.30 13.39
CA LYS A 144 -0.70 20.71 13.03
C LYS A 144 -1.70 21.00 11.91
N CYS A 145 -2.64 21.89 12.15
CA CYS A 145 -3.62 22.30 11.15
C CYS A 145 -3.56 23.80 10.85
N GLU A 146 -3.75 24.17 9.59
CA GLU A 146 -3.97 25.55 9.15
C GLU A 146 -5.25 25.61 8.30
N PHE A 147 -6.36 26.02 8.90
CA PHE A 147 -7.68 26.05 8.23
C PHE A 147 -8.02 27.42 7.63
N GLY A 148 -7.18 28.44 7.86
CA GLY A 148 -7.45 29.82 7.47
C GLY A 148 -8.68 30.37 8.22
N SER A 149 -9.66 30.91 7.49
CA SER A 149 -10.92 31.39 8.06
C SER A 149 -12.10 30.44 7.80
N ASN A 150 -11.85 29.20 7.36
CA ASN A 150 -12.90 28.29 6.90
C ASN A 150 -13.32 27.31 8.01
N ILE A 151 -14.42 27.62 8.70
CA ILE A 151 -14.95 26.81 9.80
C ILE A 151 -15.54 25.47 9.33
N ASP A 152 -16.08 25.41 8.11
CA ASP A 152 -16.62 24.16 7.55
C ASP A 152 -15.48 23.18 7.27
N ALA A 153 -14.36 23.66 6.72
CA ALA A 153 -13.14 22.88 6.52
C ALA A 153 -12.54 22.41 7.85
N ALA A 154 -12.48 23.29 8.85
CA ALA A 154 -11.97 22.94 10.18
C ALA A 154 -12.78 21.80 10.82
N ASN A 155 -14.11 21.88 10.78
CA ASN A 155 -14.99 20.81 11.29
C ASN A 155 -14.85 19.52 10.48
N TYR A 156 -14.82 19.62 9.15
CA TYR A 156 -14.63 18.48 8.27
C TYR A 156 -13.33 17.70 8.57
N VAL A 157 -12.20 18.41 8.66
CA VAL A 157 -10.90 17.78 8.90
C VAL A 157 -10.79 17.23 10.33
N THR A 158 -11.20 18.00 11.34
CA THR A 158 -11.09 17.56 12.74
C THR A 158 -11.96 16.35 13.05
N GLU A 159 -13.09 16.20 12.38
CA GLU A 159 -13.91 15.00 12.49
C GLU A 159 -13.23 13.76 11.91
N ALA A 160 -12.56 13.90 10.76
CA ALA A 160 -11.78 12.81 10.17
C ALA A 160 -10.60 12.41 11.05
N ILE A 161 -9.91 13.39 11.65
CA ILE A 161 -8.86 13.13 12.65
C ILE A 161 -9.44 12.33 13.82
N ALA A 162 -10.58 12.77 14.38
CA ALA A 162 -11.22 12.08 15.49
C ALA A 162 -11.62 10.64 15.12
N LEU A 163 -12.15 10.43 13.92
CA LEU A 163 -12.46 9.10 13.40
C LEU A 163 -11.21 8.22 13.40
N LEU A 164 -10.12 8.69 12.78
CA LEU A 164 -8.88 7.92 12.66
C LEU A 164 -8.25 7.58 14.02
N PHE A 165 -8.21 8.53 14.95
CA PHE A 165 -7.73 8.25 16.32
C PHE A 165 -8.55 7.18 17.04
N ASN A 166 -9.83 7.06 16.72
CA ASN A 166 -10.75 6.15 17.39
C ASN A 166 -10.94 4.80 16.68
N THR A 167 -10.59 4.69 15.40
CA THR A 167 -10.82 3.48 14.60
C THR A 167 -9.58 2.87 13.99
N CYS A 168 -8.45 3.59 13.99
CA CYS A 168 -7.19 3.10 13.47
C CYS A 168 -6.15 2.97 14.60
N ASP A 169 -6.12 1.80 15.23
CA ASP A 169 -5.10 1.50 16.23
C ASP A 169 -3.70 1.63 15.59
N GLY A 170 -2.81 2.36 16.25
CA GLY A 170 -1.49 2.72 15.71
C GLY A 170 -1.41 4.13 15.09
N PHE A 171 -2.53 4.74 14.68
CA PHE A 171 -2.52 6.10 14.12
C PHE A 171 -1.93 7.13 15.09
N ALA A 172 -2.27 7.04 16.38
CA ALA A 172 -1.68 7.88 17.42
C ALA A 172 -0.15 7.73 17.51
N GLY A 173 0.36 6.51 17.32
CA GLY A 173 1.80 6.23 17.27
C GLY A 173 2.46 6.88 16.05
N MET A 174 1.80 6.83 14.89
CA MET A 174 2.27 7.50 13.67
C MET A 174 2.35 9.02 13.84
N VAL A 175 1.32 9.65 14.40
CA VAL A 175 1.32 11.11 14.65
C VAL A 175 2.36 11.51 15.69
N ALA A 176 2.62 10.65 16.69
CA ALA A 176 3.68 10.90 17.67
C ALA A 176 5.10 10.78 17.06
N LYS A 177 5.28 9.85 16.11
CA LYS A 177 6.57 9.61 15.44
C LYS A 177 6.84 10.62 14.32
N TYR A 178 5.81 11.01 13.59
CA TYR A 178 5.88 11.87 12.43
C TYR A 178 4.84 12.99 12.55
N GLN A 179 5.30 14.24 12.45
CA GLN A 179 4.40 15.39 12.49
C GLN A 179 3.44 15.33 11.29
N LEU A 180 2.14 15.18 11.55
CA LEU A 180 1.10 15.34 10.55
C LEU A 180 0.75 16.82 10.40
N ASN A 181 0.90 17.37 9.20
CA ASN A 181 0.50 18.74 8.85
C ASN A 181 -0.68 18.70 7.87
N ILE A 182 -1.81 19.32 8.22
CA ILE A 182 -3.00 19.39 7.34
C ILE A 182 -3.36 20.84 7.06
N ASN A 183 -3.46 21.20 5.79
CA ASN A 183 -3.63 22.59 5.37
C ASN A 183 -4.76 22.76 4.35
N ILE A 184 -5.45 23.89 4.44
CA ILE A 184 -6.48 24.28 3.47
C ILE A 184 -5.87 25.27 2.46
N LYS A 185 -5.43 24.74 1.31
CA LYS A 185 -4.69 25.49 0.27
C LYS A 185 -5.29 25.27 -1.12
N ASN A 186 -4.68 25.84 -2.16
CA ASN A 186 -5.12 25.55 -3.52
C ASN A 186 -4.81 24.08 -3.87
N GLY A 187 -5.82 23.32 -4.31
CA GLY A 187 -5.68 21.93 -4.73
C GLY A 187 -5.14 21.74 -6.15
N ASN A 188 -4.85 22.81 -6.90
CA ASN A 188 -4.33 22.76 -8.27
C ASN A 188 -5.18 21.90 -9.24
N GLY A 189 -6.49 21.88 -9.03
CA GLY A 189 -7.43 21.08 -9.83
C GLY A 189 -7.91 19.80 -9.15
N ALA A 190 -7.25 19.37 -8.07
CA ALA A 190 -7.67 18.24 -7.24
C ALA A 190 -8.47 18.69 -6.01
N ASN A 191 -9.23 17.75 -5.42
CA ASN A 191 -9.94 17.96 -4.15
C ASN A 191 -9.01 17.93 -2.93
N GLY A 192 -7.87 17.24 -3.05
CA GLY A 192 -6.79 17.17 -2.08
C GLY A 192 -5.52 16.64 -2.75
N TYR A 193 -4.40 16.70 -2.04
CA TYR A 193 -3.18 15.98 -2.37
C TYR A 193 -2.29 15.84 -1.14
N PHE A 194 -1.42 14.84 -1.13
CA PHE A 194 -0.27 14.78 -0.24
C PHE A 194 0.98 15.33 -0.93
N ASN A 195 1.73 16.17 -0.21
CA ASN A 195 3.01 16.75 -0.64
C ASN A 195 4.15 16.17 0.21
N PRO A 196 4.81 15.09 -0.25
CA PRO A 196 5.85 14.44 0.54
C PRO A 196 7.05 15.35 0.89
N PRO A 197 7.61 16.17 -0.03
CA PRO A 197 8.70 17.09 0.31
C PRO A 197 8.40 18.07 1.44
N ALA A 198 7.14 18.50 1.56
CA ALA A 198 6.71 19.39 2.65
C ALA A 198 6.09 18.63 3.84
N ASN A 199 5.98 17.29 3.74
CA ASN A 199 5.26 16.43 4.68
C ASN A 199 3.88 17.02 5.05
N GLU A 200 3.11 17.34 4.03
CA GLU A 200 1.89 18.12 4.13
C GLU A 200 0.72 17.45 3.40
N VAL A 201 -0.37 17.23 4.11
CA VAL A 201 -1.67 16.90 3.53
C VAL A 201 -2.40 18.21 3.21
N VAL A 202 -2.85 18.36 1.97
CA VAL A 202 -3.63 19.50 1.52
C VAL A 202 -5.03 19.06 1.18
N VAL A 203 -6.02 19.75 1.73
CA VAL A 203 -7.40 19.70 1.24
C VAL A 203 -7.69 21.02 0.52
N SER A 204 -8.27 20.93 -0.67
CA SER A 204 -8.48 22.11 -1.50
C SER A 204 -9.44 23.09 -0.82
N LYS A 205 -9.05 24.36 -0.76
CA LYS A 205 -9.90 25.47 -0.29
C LYS A 205 -11.17 25.67 -1.14
N THR A 206 -11.18 25.12 -2.36
CA THR A 206 -12.35 25.15 -3.27
C THR A 206 -13.22 23.90 -3.16
N TYR A 207 -12.85 22.93 -2.31
CA TYR A 207 -13.70 21.78 -2.03
C TYR A 207 -14.97 22.26 -1.32
N ASP A 208 -16.13 21.74 -1.73
CA ASP A 208 -17.41 22.10 -1.13
C ASP A 208 -17.67 21.25 0.12
N PHE A 209 -17.11 21.69 1.24
CA PHE A 209 -17.22 21.01 2.53
C PHE A 209 -18.68 20.85 3.00
N LYS A 210 -19.59 21.75 2.59
CA LYS A 210 -21.01 21.69 2.98
C LYS A 210 -21.75 20.58 2.25
N HIS A 211 -21.38 20.32 1.00
CA HIS A 211 -21.96 19.27 0.17
C HIS A 211 -21.05 18.05 0.03
N ALA A 212 -20.13 17.85 0.98
CA ALA A 212 -19.19 16.74 0.97
C ALA A 212 -19.90 15.37 0.95
N THR A 213 -21.08 15.27 1.57
CA THR A 213 -21.89 14.02 1.57
C THR A 213 -22.44 13.70 0.18
N GLU A 214 -22.95 14.70 -0.53
CA GLU A 214 -23.51 14.56 -1.87
C GLU A 214 -22.41 14.26 -2.89
N ILE A 215 -21.29 14.98 -2.81
CA ILE A 215 -20.08 14.69 -3.61
C ILE A 215 -19.60 13.27 -3.29
N ALA A 216 -19.63 12.88 -2.01
CA ALA A 216 -19.26 11.55 -1.59
C ALA A 216 -20.11 10.47 -2.23
N ARG A 217 -21.42 10.61 -2.13
CA ARG A 217 -22.34 9.66 -2.74
C ARG A 217 -22.18 9.59 -4.26
N MET A 218 -22.10 10.73 -4.95
CA MET A 218 -22.05 10.79 -6.41
C MET A 218 -20.80 10.10 -6.99
N GLU A 219 -19.61 10.37 -6.46
CA GLU A 219 -18.38 9.74 -6.97
C GLU A 219 -18.31 8.25 -6.62
N TYR A 220 -18.95 7.82 -5.53
CA TYR A 220 -19.06 6.40 -5.20
C TYR A 220 -20.03 5.68 -6.15
N ASP A 221 -21.20 6.27 -6.41
CA ASP A 221 -22.24 5.70 -7.29
C ASP A 221 -21.77 5.63 -8.76
N THR A 222 -20.77 6.44 -9.14
CA THR A 222 -20.12 6.41 -10.46
C THR A 222 -18.85 5.56 -10.48
N HIS A 223 -18.57 4.80 -9.41
CA HIS A 223 -17.37 3.98 -9.22
C HIS A 223 -16.06 4.74 -9.31
N GLN A 224 -16.07 6.06 -9.15
CA GLN A 224 -14.86 6.86 -9.18
C GLN A 224 -14.06 6.66 -7.89
N LYS A 225 -14.70 6.66 -6.72
CA LYS A 225 -14.02 6.58 -5.40
C LYS A 225 -14.50 5.38 -4.59
N SER A 226 -13.65 4.88 -3.69
CA SER A 226 -13.88 3.63 -2.95
C SER A 226 -14.90 3.72 -1.81
N SER A 227 -15.28 4.93 -1.41
CA SER A 227 -16.15 5.15 -0.26
C SER A 227 -17.20 6.25 -0.51
N PRO A 228 -18.45 6.06 -0.03
CA PRO A 228 -19.47 7.11 -0.03
C PRO A 228 -19.42 8.00 1.23
N ASN A 229 -18.42 7.83 2.10
CA ASN A 229 -18.30 8.62 3.31
C ASN A 229 -17.86 10.06 2.98
N ARG A 230 -18.53 11.06 3.57
CA ARG A 230 -18.19 12.47 3.34
C ARG A 230 -16.74 12.81 3.66
N LEU A 231 -16.15 12.17 4.67
CA LEU A 231 -14.79 12.43 5.14
C LEU A 231 -13.71 11.79 4.26
N ARG A 232 -14.10 11.05 3.21
CA ARG A 232 -13.17 10.25 2.41
C ARG A 232 -12.00 11.04 1.85
N THR A 233 -12.19 12.30 1.46
CA THR A 233 -11.14 13.06 0.75
C THR A 233 -9.96 13.29 1.67
N VAL A 234 -10.20 13.80 2.88
CA VAL A 234 -9.11 13.98 3.84
C VAL A 234 -8.56 12.65 4.35
N ILE A 235 -9.40 11.61 4.51
CA ILE A 235 -8.93 10.27 4.91
C ILE A 235 -8.00 9.68 3.84
N HIS A 236 -8.34 9.86 2.57
CA HIS A 236 -7.54 9.44 1.42
C HIS A 236 -6.19 10.14 1.41
N GLU A 237 -6.14 11.46 1.58
CA GLU A 237 -4.85 12.17 1.62
C GLU A 237 -4.00 11.78 2.85
N ILE A 238 -4.64 11.54 4.00
CA ILE A 238 -3.95 10.98 5.18
C ILE A 238 -3.47 9.55 4.89
N GLY A 239 -4.19 8.79 4.07
CA GLY A 239 -3.78 7.47 3.59
C GLY A 239 -2.47 7.52 2.81
N HIS A 240 -2.27 8.52 1.95
CA HIS A 240 -0.97 8.74 1.29
C HIS A 240 0.13 9.08 2.30
N TRP A 241 -0.14 9.95 3.27
CA TRP A 241 0.82 10.29 4.34
C TRP A 241 1.22 9.05 5.15
N LEU A 242 0.25 8.20 5.51
CA LEU A 242 0.49 6.95 6.21
C LEU A 242 1.33 5.99 5.36
N HIS A 243 1.00 5.84 4.07
CA HIS A 243 1.77 5.02 3.14
C HIS A 243 3.22 5.48 3.08
N TYR A 244 3.46 6.77 2.84
CA TYR A 244 4.80 7.37 2.77
C TYR A 244 5.65 7.08 4.00
N HIS A 245 5.09 7.26 5.21
CA HIS A 245 5.82 7.01 6.45
C HIS A 245 5.92 5.53 6.82
N ASN A 246 5.04 4.68 6.29
CA ASN A 246 5.09 3.23 6.48
C ASN A 246 6.18 2.57 5.63
N VAL A 247 6.26 2.93 4.34
CA VAL A 247 7.21 2.32 3.40
C VAL A 247 8.53 3.06 3.29
N GLY A 248 8.55 4.33 3.73
CA GLY A 248 9.69 5.22 3.61
C GLY A 248 9.75 5.94 2.26
N ALA A 249 10.45 7.08 2.24
CA ALA A 249 10.48 7.99 1.10
C ALA A 249 10.98 7.33 -0.21
N SER A 250 12.03 6.53 -0.13
CA SER A 250 12.63 5.87 -1.30
C SER A 250 11.60 5.02 -2.05
N LEU A 251 10.92 4.11 -1.34
CA LEU A 251 9.94 3.21 -1.95
C LEU A 251 8.67 3.96 -2.40
N PHE A 252 8.22 4.96 -1.64
CA PHE A 252 7.09 5.78 -2.05
C PHE A 252 7.33 6.53 -3.37
N TYR A 253 8.52 7.13 -3.54
CA TYR A 253 8.86 7.81 -4.80
C TYR A 253 9.02 6.82 -5.95
N GLN A 254 9.61 5.65 -5.70
CA GLN A 254 9.69 4.58 -6.69
C GLN A 254 8.29 4.19 -7.22
N TYR A 255 7.30 4.04 -6.35
CA TYR A 255 5.92 3.81 -6.77
C TYR A 255 5.31 5.01 -7.52
N SER A 256 5.61 6.24 -7.06
CA SER A 256 5.16 7.47 -7.71
C SER A 256 5.72 7.61 -9.14
N ASP A 257 6.90 7.06 -9.43
CA ASP A 257 7.50 7.05 -10.77
C ASP A 257 6.80 6.10 -11.77
N LEU A 258 5.74 5.39 -11.36
CA LEU A 258 4.82 4.68 -12.27
C LEU A 258 3.67 5.57 -12.76
N ASP A 259 3.56 6.78 -12.23
CA ASP A 259 2.47 7.70 -12.51
C ASP A 259 2.68 8.40 -13.87
N PRO A 260 1.82 8.17 -14.89
CA PRO A 260 1.84 8.92 -16.16
C PRO A 260 1.63 10.45 -16.07
N ASP A 261 1.02 10.97 -15.01
CA ASP A 261 0.66 12.38 -14.86
C ASP A 261 1.64 13.17 -13.96
N ALA A 262 2.64 12.52 -13.35
CA ALA A 262 3.67 13.23 -12.58
C ALA A 262 5.13 12.84 -12.87
N TYR A 263 5.54 11.57 -13.00
CA TYR A 263 6.98 11.23 -13.16
C TYR A 263 7.31 9.92 -13.91
N GLY A 264 6.33 9.22 -14.50
CA GLY A 264 6.50 7.93 -15.18
C GLY A 264 5.85 7.83 -16.57
N ASN A 265 6.17 6.77 -17.34
CA ASN A 265 5.56 6.43 -18.63
C ASN A 265 4.90 5.02 -18.62
N GLN A 266 4.75 4.39 -17.46
CA GLN A 266 4.55 2.93 -17.35
C GLN A 266 3.60 2.56 -16.21
N THR A 267 2.57 1.76 -16.51
CA THR A 267 1.77 1.05 -15.50
C THR A 267 2.22 -0.40 -15.41
N ILE A 268 2.26 -0.95 -14.19
CA ILE A 268 2.52 -2.38 -13.94
C ILE A 268 1.24 -3.22 -14.02
N LEU A 269 0.06 -2.59 -14.04
CA LEU A 269 -1.20 -3.31 -14.13
C LEU A 269 -1.43 -3.83 -15.55
N SER A 270 -1.79 -5.11 -15.64
CA SER A 270 -2.39 -5.65 -16.86
C SER A 270 -3.81 -5.07 -17.04
N LYS A 271 -4.35 -5.06 -18.28
CA LYS A 271 -5.72 -4.58 -18.49
C LYS A 271 -6.76 -5.38 -17.71
N SER A 272 -6.52 -6.67 -17.48
CA SER A 272 -7.37 -7.50 -16.63
C SER A 272 -7.34 -7.06 -15.17
N ASP A 273 -6.17 -6.69 -14.64
CA ASP A 273 -6.05 -6.25 -13.25
C ASP A 273 -6.61 -4.84 -13.04
N GLU A 274 -6.39 -3.93 -14.01
CA GLU A 274 -7.04 -2.61 -14.01
C GLU A 274 -8.57 -2.74 -13.95
N ASN A 275 -9.16 -3.58 -14.81
CA ASN A 275 -10.59 -3.84 -14.78
C ASN A 275 -11.04 -4.50 -13.46
N TYR A 276 -10.20 -5.37 -12.87
CA TYR A 276 -10.49 -6.02 -11.60
C TYR A 276 -10.56 -5.00 -10.46
N VAL A 277 -9.55 -4.14 -10.31
CA VAL A 277 -9.53 -3.07 -9.30
C VAL A 277 -10.70 -2.12 -9.49
N ALA A 278 -10.96 -1.68 -10.73
CA ALA A 278 -12.07 -0.76 -11.03
C ALA A 278 -13.44 -1.32 -10.62
N ASN A 279 -13.66 -2.62 -10.81
CA ASN A 279 -14.93 -3.28 -10.51
C ASN A 279 -15.11 -3.66 -9.04
N ASN A 280 -14.02 -3.91 -8.31
CA ASN A 280 -14.07 -4.41 -6.93
C ASN A 280 -13.67 -3.37 -5.87
N LEU A 281 -13.13 -2.22 -6.27
CA LEU A 281 -12.82 -1.09 -5.39
C LEU A 281 -13.30 0.23 -5.99
N CYS A 282 -12.56 0.79 -6.96
CA CYS A 282 -12.93 2.01 -7.69
C CYS A 282 -11.99 2.25 -8.88
N GLN A 283 -12.45 3.08 -9.82
CA GLN A 283 -11.67 3.51 -10.99
C GLN A 283 -10.50 4.43 -10.61
N TYR A 284 -10.59 5.20 -9.53
CA TYR A 284 -9.50 6.09 -9.15
C TYR A 284 -8.27 5.33 -8.64
N ALA A 285 -8.46 4.21 -7.94
CA ALA A 285 -7.37 3.35 -7.49
C ALA A 285 -6.55 2.72 -8.63
N THR A 286 -7.07 2.72 -9.86
CA THR A 286 -6.33 2.25 -11.03
C THR A 286 -5.47 3.35 -11.66
N LYS A 287 -5.80 4.61 -11.39
CA LYS A 287 -4.97 5.75 -11.77
C LYS A 287 -3.72 5.68 -10.91
N TRP A 288 -2.54 5.73 -11.52
CA TRP A 288 -1.28 5.87 -10.79
C TRP A 288 -1.08 4.75 -9.74
N PHE A 289 -1.41 3.52 -10.12
CA PHE A 289 -1.17 2.34 -9.30
C PHE A 289 0.34 2.17 -9.02
N PRO A 290 0.76 1.83 -7.78
CA PRO A 290 -0.07 1.51 -6.61
C PRO A 290 -0.41 2.73 -5.72
N ILE A 291 0.08 3.93 -6.04
CA ILE A 291 -0.02 5.12 -5.18
C ILE A 291 -1.46 5.47 -4.84
N GLU A 292 -2.40 5.34 -5.77
CA GLU A 292 -3.83 5.59 -5.49
C GLU A 292 -4.57 4.36 -4.94
N LEU A 293 -4.03 3.16 -5.15
CA LEU A 293 -4.61 1.96 -4.54
C LEU A 293 -4.54 2.05 -3.02
N MET A 294 -3.38 2.44 -2.47
CA MET A 294 -3.16 2.49 -1.03
C MET A 294 -4.18 3.36 -0.28
N PRO A 295 -4.32 4.66 -0.56
CA PRO A 295 -5.27 5.51 0.14
C PRO A 295 -6.72 5.12 -0.14
N GLU A 296 -7.07 4.59 -1.32
CA GLU A 296 -8.43 4.16 -1.63
C GLU A 296 -8.82 2.90 -0.83
N VAL A 297 -7.93 1.92 -0.70
CA VAL A 297 -8.14 0.73 0.15
C VAL A 297 -8.22 1.11 1.62
N PHE A 298 -7.28 1.94 2.10
CA PHE A 298 -7.29 2.44 3.48
C PHE A 298 -8.61 3.16 3.80
N THR A 299 -9.04 4.05 2.90
CA THR A 299 -10.29 4.81 3.05
C THR A 299 -11.51 3.90 3.05
N ALA A 300 -11.57 2.91 2.15
CA ALA A 300 -12.65 1.92 2.12
C ALA A 300 -12.75 1.20 3.47
N LYS A 301 -11.63 0.66 3.96
CA LYS A 301 -11.57 -0.09 5.21
C LYS A 301 -11.95 0.76 6.44
N ILE A 302 -11.37 1.95 6.58
CA ILE A 302 -11.69 2.89 7.69
C ILE A 302 -13.17 3.28 7.71
N THR A 303 -13.77 3.43 6.54
CA THR A 303 -15.15 3.88 6.40
C THR A 303 -16.18 2.75 6.35
N GLY A 304 -15.74 1.50 6.55
CA GLY A 304 -16.60 0.32 6.67
C GLY A 304 -17.04 -0.28 5.34
N VAL A 305 -16.37 0.04 4.23
CA VAL A 305 -16.56 -0.63 2.95
C VAL A 305 -15.70 -1.89 2.93
N SER A 306 -16.31 -3.04 2.61
CA SER A 306 -15.59 -4.31 2.47
C SER A 306 -14.56 -4.24 1.36
N VAL A 307 -13.35 -4.73 1.63
CA VAL A 307 -12.26 -4.82 0.65
C VAL A 307 -12.17 -6.27 0.16
N ASP A 308 -12.12 -6.44 -1.15
CA ASP A 308 -11.94 -7.75 -1.78
C ASP A 308 -10.59 -8.38 -1.38
N PRO A 309 -10.51 -9.70 -1.10
CA PRO A 309 -9.27 -10.34 -0.65
C PRO A 309 -8.08 -10.14 -1.59
N LYS A 310 -8.27 -10.18 -2.91
CA LYS A 310 -7.18 -9.97 -3.86
C LYS A 310 -6.68 -8.51 -3.84
N ILE A 311 -7.58 -7.56 -3.61
CA ILE A 311 -7.21 -6.15 -3.44
C ILE A 311 -6.47 -5.94 -2.12
N TRP A 312 -6.85 -6.67 -1.08
CA TRP A 312 -6.14 -6.67 0.19
C TRP A 312 -4.72 -7.22 0.04
N GLU A 313 -4.53 -8.34 -0.65
CA GLU A 313 -3.19 -8.89 -0.95
C GLU A 313 -2.30 -7.85 -1.64
N TRP A 314 -2.82 -7.12 -2.64
CA TRP A 314 -2.08 -6.02 -3.26
C TRP A 314 -1.80 -4.87 -2.28
N TYR A 315 -2.76 -4.53 -1.41
CA TYR A 315 -2.53 -3.53 -0.37
C TYR A 315 -1.35 -3.89 0.54
N GLU A 316 -1.25 -5.15 0.96
CA GLU A 316 -0.14 -5.63 1.78
C GLU A 316 1.18 -5.63 0.99
N GLN A 317 1.15 -6.17 -0.22
CA GLN A 317 2.30 -6.28 -1.11
C GLN A 317 2.96 -4.92 -1.40
N TYR A 318 2.17 -3.87 -1.63
CA TYR A 318 2.70 -2.53 -1.93
C TYR A 318 2.86 -1.65 -0.68
N GLY A 319 2.85 -2.28 0.51
CA GLY A 319 3.21 -1.64 1.77
C GLY A 319 2.14 -0.70 2.33
N GLY A 320 0.87 -1.02 2.08
CA GLY A 320 -0.26 -0.33 2.70
C GLY A 320 -0.17 -0.32 4.22
N TYR A 321 -0.51 0.81 4.83
CA TYR A 321 -0.47 0.96 6.28
C TYR A 321 -1.64 0.21 6.94
N GLN A 322 -1.36 -0.67 7.88
CA GLN A 322 -2.38 -1.44 8.58
C GLN A 322 -2.61 -0.87 9.98
N CYS A 323 -3.86 -0.57 10.32
CA CYS A 323 -4.23 -0.32 11.70
C CYS A 323 -4.12 -1.64 12.48
N SER A 324 -3.70 -1.60 13.74
CA SER A 324 -3.61 -2.81 14.55
C SER A 324 -4.96 -3.51 14.64
N GLY A 325 -4.99 -4.82 14.41
CA GLY A 325 -6.22 -5.62 14.46
C GLY A 325 -7.02 -5.69 13.16
N TRP A 326 -6.47 -5.14 12.06
CA TRP A 326 -6.98 -5.38 10.71
C TRP A 326 -6.66 -6.76 10.16
#